data_AF-A0A1V6F0M8-F1
#
_entry.id   AF-A0A1V6F0M8-F1
#
_cell.length_a   1.000
_cell.length_b   1.000
_cell.length_c   1.000
_cell.angle_alpha   90.00
_cell.angle_beta   90.00
_cell.angle_gamma   90.00
#
_symmetry.space_group_name_H-M   'P 1'
#
loop_
_entity.id
_entity.type
_entity.pdbx_description
1 polymer ?
#
loop_
_entity_poly.entity_id
_entity_poly.type
_entity_poly.pdbx_seq_one_letter_code
_entity_poly.pdbx_strand_id
1 'polypeptide(L)'
;MLLSTCFIIVAFLATEPIAPTARTRYPYWQMVEDVVKQIESQPARPLSINDALRTPGQEYPFESFRHLRTIDLLRAAREGAEVARQQEALGISQAEVDQIVLKNIVTALEYMPLIIKENPDSPPQSSAKMHFTDSPPSKGDLDDLLIIIKNRDDDPVLRRFLLERSVPGLAPPSLLTMSLPMYFQSRDIEFRDTLCAIASHPGEDPALQVDAIDVFMKYILDQYEAVFKSDPKIKALLESGQSVSYTSATDPDALGLSSETVTGLRRFGSRMNEFAEFIAGHIGEGSIRDERVKARTKEALEFMRDNIFGVDKTALAEYLAGNAPEPKNIFPMAPVPTEPTLEPPAQDKLIPVELPADGGPPKF
;
A
#
# COMPACT_ATOMS: atom_id res chain seq x y z
N MET A 1 3.15 -31.33 -75.02
CA MET A 1 4.39 -31.97 -74.52
C MET A 1 4.73 -31.26 -73.20
N LEU A 2 4.38 -31.80 -72.02
CA LEU A 2 5.23 -32.68 -71.17
C LEU A 2 6.60 -32.01 -70.93
N LEU A 3 7.03 -31.58 -69.73
CA LEU A 3 7.13 -32.25 -68.41
C LEU A 3 7.33 -31.15 -67.31
N SER A 4 6.68 -31.19 -66.14
CA SER A 4 7.04 -31.90 -64.87
C SER A 4 7.90 -31.07 -63.87
N THR A 5 7.70 -31.34 -62.57
CA THR A 5 8.41 -30.90 -61.32
C THR A 5 8.04 -29.53 -60.72
N CYS A 6 7.93 -29.31 -59.39
CA CYS A 6 7.82 -30.15 -58.19
C CYS A 6 7.37 -29.24 -57.01
N PHE A 7 6.87 -29.88 -55.97
CA PHE A 7 6.39 -29.39 -54.67
C PHE A 7 7.38 -28.56 -53.80
N ILE A 8 6.79 -27.73 -52.91
CA ILE A 8 7.24 -27.26 -51.57
C ILE A 8 8.31 -26.15 -51.48
N ILE A 9 7.91 -24.98 -50.93
CA ILE A 9 8.64 -24.18 -49.91
C ILE A 9 7.56 -23.57 -48.99
N VAL A 10 7.22 -24.21 -47.86
CA VAL A 10 7.70 -23.94 -46.48
C VAL A 10 7.47 -22.50 -46.00
N ALA A 11 6.65 -22.41 -44.95
CA ALA A 11 6.36 -21.25 -44.13
C ALA A 11 7.63 -20.57 -43.57
N PHE A 12 7.70 -19.24 -43.69
CA PHE A 12 8.51 -18.36 -42.85
C PHE A 12 7.86 -16.97 -42.82
N LEU A 13 6.75 -16.85 -42.10
CA LEU A 13 6.52 -15.65 -41.30
C LEU A 13 6.57 -16.14 -39.87
N ALA A 14 7.80 -16.16 -39.34
CA ALA A 14 8.03 -16.30 -37.93
C ALA A 14 7.32 -15.12 -37.24
N THR A 15 6.09 -15.33 -36.79
CA THR A 15 5.74 -14.85 -35.45
C THR A 15 6.74 -15.56 -34.55
N GLU A 16 7.85 -14.88 -34.23
CA GLU A 16 8.70 -15.36 -33.16
C GLU A 16 7.78 -15.51 -31.94
N PRO A 17 7.55 -16.73 -31.43
CA PRO A 17 6.94 -16.86 -30.13
C PRO A 17 7.87 -16.13 -29.17
N ILE A 18 7.34 -15.17 -28.40
CA ILE A 18 8.07 -14.51 -27.32
C ILE A 18 8.72 -15.65 -26.52
N ALA A 19 10.04 -15.79 -26.67
CA ALA A 19 10.76 -16.85 -26.00
C ALA A 19 10.46 -16.67 -24.50
N PRO A 20 10.09 -17.74 -23.77
CA PRO A 20 9.88 -17.62 -22.34
C PRO A 20 11.19 -17.09 -21.78
N THR A 21 11.15 -15.85 -21.29
CA THR A 21 12.31 -15.17 -20.75
C THR A 21 12.83 -16.09 -19.65
N ALA A 22 13.98 -16.73 -19.92
CA ALA A 22 14.77 -17.33 -18.89
C ALA A 22 14.88 -16.29 -17.76
N ARG A 23 14.86 -16.71 -16.50
CA ARG A 23 15.17 -15.85 -15.34
C ARG A 23 16.61 -15.33 -15.49
N THR A 24 16.84 -14.41 -16.39
CA THR A 24 18.11 -13.77 -16.70
C THR A 24 18.17 -12.45 -15.97
N ARG A 25 19.39 -12.08 -15.58
CA ARG A 25 19.79 -10.87 -14.86
C ARG A 25 19.53 -9.57 -15.66
N TYR A 26 18.34 -9.41 -16.20
CA TYR A 26 17.90 -8.23 -16.92
C TYR A 26 17.03 -7.40 -15.97
N PRO A 27 17.29 -6.08 -15.80
CA PRO A 27 16.44 -5.23 -14.97
C PRO A 27 14.97 -5.35 -15.41
N TYR A 28 14.07 -5.58 -14.46
CA TYR A 28 12.64 -5.71 -14.69
C TYR A 28 12.05 -4.43 -15.30
N TRP A 29 12.54 -3.26 -14.88
CA TRP A 29 12.15 -1.98 -15.47
C TRP A 29 12.49 -1.90 -16.96
N GLN A 30 13.70 -2.30 -17.35
CA GLN A 30 14.13 -2.25 -18.76
C GLN A 30 13.25 -3.14 -19.63
N MET A 31 12.86 -4.32 -19.13
CA MET A 31 11.93 -5.21 -19.83
C MET A 31 10.55 -4.56 -20.03
N VAL A 32 9.98 -3.92 -19.00
CA VAL A 32 8.70 -3.21 -19.12
C VAL A 32 8.81 -2.03 -20.10
N GLU A 33 9.88 -1.26 -19.98
CA GLU A 33 10.15 -0.09 -20.82
C GLU A 33 10.32 -0.49 -22.30
N ASP A 34 11.08 -1.56 -22.58
CA ASP A 34 11.31 -2.07 -23.94
C ASP A 34 10.00 -2.55 -24.59
N VAL A 35 9.14 -3.25 -23.82
CA VAL A 35 7.81 -3.67 -24.29
C VAL A 35 6.95 -2.46 -24.65
N VAL A 36 6.93 -1.43 -23.81
CA VAL A 36 6.14 -0.21 -24.07
C VAL A 36 6.67 0.53 -25.29
N LYS A 37 7.99 0.76 -25.39
CA LYS A 37 8.63 1.38 -26.55
C LYS A 37 8.34 0.63 -27.85
N GLN A 38 8.43 -0.70 -27.82
CA GLN A 38 8.11 -1.52 -28.98
C GLN A 38 6.66 -1.32 -29.43
N ILE A 39 5.72 -1.17 -28.50
CA ILE A 39 4.30 -0.98 -28.81
C ILE A 39 4.01 0.42 -29.35
N GLU A 40 4.56 1.45 -28.72
CA GLU A 40 4.44 2.83 -29.20
C GLU A 40 5.08 3.02 -30.58
N SER A 41 6.12 2.23 -30.90
CA SER A 41 6.78 2.25 -32.21
C SER A 41 6.02 1.51 -33.33
N GLN A 42 5.01 0.71 -33.00
CA GLN A 42 4.23 0.00 -34.02
C GLN A 42 3.31 0.97 -34.76
N PRO A 43 3.25 0.91 -36.11
CA PRO A 43 2.30 1.71 -36.86
C PRO A 43 0.87 1.33 -36.47
N ALA A 44 -0.02 2.31 -36.36
CA ALA A 44 -1.44 2.08 -36.11
C ALA A 44 -1.96 1.04 -37.12
N ARG A 45 -2.32 -0.17 -36.65
CA ARG A 45 -2.74 -1.23 -37.57
C ARG A 45 -4.03 -0.81 -38.27
N PRO A 46 -4.13 -1.00 -39.60
CA PRO A 46 -5.37 -0.76 -40.30
C PRO A 46 -6.46 -1.66 -39.73
N LEU A 47 -7.63 -1.07 -39.48
CA LEU A 47 -8.82 -1.77 -39.00
C LEU A 47 -9.12 -2.96 -39.93
N SER A 48 -9.15 -4.17 -39.37
CA SER A 48 -9.40 -5.39 -40.13
C SER A 48 -10.84 -5.41 -40.68
N ILE A 49 -10.99 -5.94 -41.90
CA ILE A 49 -12.17 -5.90 -42.78
C ILE A 49 -13.21 -6.95 -42.33
N ASN A 50 -13.68 -6.91 -41.09
CA ASN A 50 -14.82 -7.72 -40.63
C ASN A 50 -15.64 -6.99 -39.56
N ASP A 51 -16.76 -6.41 -39.98
CA ASP A 51 -17.72 -5.65 -39.15
C ASP A 51 -18.39 -6.48 -38.03
N ALA A 52 -18.30 -7.81 -38.06
CA ALA A 52 -18.91 -8.70 -37.07
C ALA A 52 -18.07 -8.92 -35.79
N LEU A 53 -16.79 -8.53 -35.82
CA LEU A 53 -15.88 -8.58 -34.66
C LEU A 53 -15.48 -7.17 -34.25
N ARG A 54 -16.47 -6.29 -34.09
CA ARG A 54 -16.29 -4.95 -33.50
C ARG A 54 -15.94 -5.06 -32.02
N THR A 55 -14.74 -5.52 -31.72
CA THR A 55 -13.98 -5.05 -30.56
C THR A 55 -12.95 -4.07 -31.13
N PRO A 56 -12.95 -2.79 -30.70
CA PRO A 56 -11.98 -1.82 -31.22
C PRO A 56 -10.56 -2.35 -31.09
N GLY A 57 -9.78 -2.19 -32.16
CA GLY A 57 -8.39 -2.64 -32.31
C GLY A 57 -7.44 -2.03 -31.29
N GLN A 58 -7.44 -2.61 -30.10
CA GLN A 58 -6.35 -2.62 -29.15
C GLN A 58 -6.15 -4.08 -28.73
N GLU A 59 -5.40 -4.86 -29.51
CA GLU A 59 -4.64 -5.96 -28.89
C GLU A 59 -3.59 -5.28 -27.99
N TYR A 60 -4.02 -4.90 -26.79
CA TYR A 60 -3.20 -4.20 -25.79
C TYR A 60 -2.07 -5.14 -25.31
N PRO A 61 -0.96 -4.64 -24.73
CA PRO A 61 0.27 -5.38 -24.36
C PRO A 61 0.10 -6.58 -23.42
N PHE A 62 -1.12 -6.92 -23.01
CA PHE A 62 -1.40 -7.95 -22.00
C PHE A 62 -0.77 -9.30 -22.34
N GLU A 63 -0.80 -9.73 -23.61
CA GLU A 63 -0.15 -10.98 -24.01
C GLU A 63 1.38 -10.92 -23.80
N SER A 64 1.99 -9.75 -23.97
CA SER A 64 3.42 -9.54 -23.65
C SER A 64 3.71 -9.56 -22.15
N PHE A 65 2.75 -9.21 -21.29
CA PHE A 65 2.91 -9.25 -19.83
C PHE A 65 2.42 -10.55 -19.17
N ARG A 66 1.73 -11.42 -19.91
CA ARG A 66 1.09 -12.65 -19.40
C ARG A 66 2.05 -13.64 -18.72
N HIS A 67 3.33 -13.56 -19.05
CA HIS A 67 4.37 -14.41 -18.46
C HIS A 67 4.96 -13.83 -17.16
N LEU A 68 4.66 -12.57 -16.83
CA LEU A 68 5.10 -11.93 -15.60
C LEU A 68 4.18 -12.30 -14.43
N ARG A 69 4.72 -12.16 -13.22
CA ARG A 69 3.96 -12.25 -11.98
C ARG A 69 3.81 -10.87 -11.35
N THR A 70 2.88 -10.73 -10.42
CA THR A 70 2.66 -9.51 -9.64
C THR A 70 3.96 -8.98 -9.04
N ILE A 71 4.77 -9.84 -8.42
CA ILE A 71 6.07 -9.46 -7.85
C ILE A 71 7.08 -8.92 -8.88
N ASP A 72 7.01 -9.38 -10.14
CA ASP A 72 7.92 -8.94 -11.19
C ASP A 72 7.55 -7.50 -11.64
N LEU A 73 6.26 -7.17 -11.68
CA LEU A 73 5.78 -5.78 -11.91
C LEU A 73 6.09 -4.85 -10.75
N LEU A 74 5.98 -5.32 -9.50
CA LEU A 74 6.33 -4.54 -8.32
C LEU A 74 7.83 -4.23 -8.27
N ARG A 75 8.67 -5.17 -8.69
CA ARG A 75 10.12 -4.93 -8.88
C ARG A 75 10.37 -3.92 -9.99
N ALA A 76 9.68 -4.04 -11.13
CA ALA A 76 9.80 -3.08 -12.22
C ALA A 76 9.43 -1.65 -11.78
N ALA A 77 8.39 -1.50 -10.94
CA ALA A 77 8.00 -0.20 -10.40
C ALA A 77 9.09 0.41 -9.50
N ARG A 78 9.70 -0.40 -8.61
CA ARG A 78 10.82 0.03 -7.76
C ARG A 78 12.04 0.45 -8.59
N GLU A 79 12.47 -0.39 -9.52
CA GLU A 79 13.60 -0.08 -10.40
C GLU A 79 13.33 1.15 -11.26
N GLY A 80 12.10 1.30 -11.77
CA GLY A 80 11.69 2.48 -12.52
C GLY A 80 11.72 3.77 -11.70
N ALA A 81 11.36 3.70 -10.41
CA ALA A 81 11.51 4.81 -9.48
C ALA A 81 12.99 5.14 -9.25
N GLU A 82 13.83 4.14 -8.96
CA GLU A 82 15.28 4.32 -8.76
C GLU A 82 15.96 4.97 -9.99
N VAL A 83 15.63 4.52 -11.21
CA VAL A 83 16.15 5.11 -12.46
C VAL A 83 15.74 6.57 -12.61
N ALA A 84 14.51 6.93 -12.23
CA ALA A 84 14.07 8.32 -12.24
C ALA A 84 14.81 9.16 -11.20
N ARG A 85 15.02 8.64 -9.99
CA ARG A 85 15.78 9.31 -8.91
C ARG A 85 17.23 9.60 -9.28
N GLN A 86 17.86 8.75 -10.09
CA GLN A 86 19.21 9.02 -10.61
C GLN A 86 19.30 10.30 -11.45
N GLN A 87 18.18 10.78 -12.00
CA GLN A 87 18.15 12.02 -12.78
C GLN A 87 18.27 13.27 -11.92
N GLU A 88 18.12 13.18 -10.59
CA GLU A 88 18.41 14.30 -9.67
C GLU A 88 19.87 14.74 -9.78
N ALA A 89 20.79 13.79 -10.02
CA ALA A 89 22.21 14.09 -10.25
C ALA A 89 22.46 14.91 -11.53
N LEU A 90 21.48 14.98 -12.44
CA LEU A 90 21.52 15.79 -13.66
C LEU A 90 20.96 17.20 -13.46
N GLY A 91 20.60 17.57 -12.22
CA GLY A 91 20.09 18.91 -11.87
C GLY A 91 18.61 19.12 -12.16
N ILE A 92 17.85 18.05 -12.40
CA ILE A 92 16.39 18.10 -12.54
C ILE A 92 15.76 18.38 -11.16
N SER A 93 14.68 19.16 -11.13
CA SER A 93 14.00 19.46 -9.85
C SER A 93 13.32 18.22 -9.27
N GLN A 94 13.20 18.16 -7.93
CA GLN A 94 12.55 17.03 -7.26
C GLN A 94 11.11 16.80 -7.75
N ALA A 95 10.35 17.88 -7.97
CA ALA A 95 8.97 17.78 -8.46
C ALA A 95 8.90 17.16 -9.87
N GLU A 96 9.84 17.48 -10.75
CA GLU A 96 9.91 16.86 -12.08
C GLU A 96 10.32 15.39 -12.00
N VAL A 97 11.28 15.06 -11.12
CA VAL A 97 11.67 13.67 -10.87
C VAL A 97 10.50 12.86 -10.32
N ASP A 98 9.72 13.40 -9.38
CA ASP A 98 8.52 12.75 -8.85
C ASP A 98 7.49 12.44 -9.95
N GLN A 99 7.34 13.32 -10.95
CA GLN A 99 6.46 13.05 -12.10
C GLN A 99 6.99 11.91 -12.98
N ILE A 100 8.31 11.82 -13.15
CA ILE A 100 8.93 10.72 -13.90
C ILE A 100 8.79 9.41 -13.13
N VAL A 101 9.02 9.42 -11.81
CA VAL A 101 8.77 8.29 -10.91
C VAL A 101 7.32 7.81 -11.04
N LEU A 102 6.36 8.73 -10.91
CA LEU A 102 4.93 8.43 -11.04
C LEU A 102 4.59 7.81 -12.40
N LYS A 103 5.13 8.38 -13.49
CA LYS A 103 4.94 7.84 -14.84
C LYS A 103 5.44 6.39 -14.91
N ASN A 104 6.64 6.12 -14.42
CA ASN A 104 7.24 4.77 -14.45
C ASN A 104 6.41 3.77 -13.64
N ILE A 105 5.93 4.18 -12.46
CA ILE A 105 5.05 3.36 -11.60
C ILE A 105 3.74 3.03 -12.32
N VAL A 106 3.07 4.03 -12.90
CA VAL A 106 1.82 3.83 -13.67
C VAL A 106 2.05 2.83 -14.79
N THR A 107 3.13 3.01 -15.56
CA THR A 107 3.49 2.11 -16.66
C THR A 107 3.68 0.67 -16.19
N ALA A 108 4.28 0.45 -15.02
CA ALA A 108 4.51 -0.89 -14.48
C ALA A 108 3.24 -1.52 -13.88
N LEU A 109 2.40 -0.75 -13.20
CA LEU A 109 1.37 -1.31 -12.30
C LEU A 109 -0.07 -1.21 -12.79
N GLU A 110 -0.38 -0.37 -13.79
CA GLU A 110 -1.77 -0.14 -14.24
C GLU A 110 -2.49 -1.43 -14.64
N TYR A 111 -1.77 -2.38 -15.24
CA TYR A 111 -2.31 -3.67 -15.71
C TYR A 111 -2.07 -4.85 -14.77
N MET A 112 -1.44 -4.60 -13.62
CA MET A 112 -1.20 -5.62 -12.59
C MET A 112 -2.47 -6.41 -12.23
N PRO A 113 -3.67 -5.83 -12.12
CA PRO A 113 -4.87 -6.58 -11.78
C PRO A 113 -5.23 -7.73 -12.73
N LEU A 114 -4.80 -7.68 -13.99
CA LEU A 114 -5.06 -8.74 -14.97
C LEU A 114 -4.16 -9.97 -14.77
N ILE A 115 -3.10 -9.82 -13.98
CA ILE A 115 -2.06 -10.84 -13.75
C ILE A 115 -2.22 -11.48 -12.37
N ILE A 116 -2.89 -10.80 -11.44
CA ILE A 116 -3.21 -11.34 -10.10
C ILE A 116 -4.01 -12.62 -10.28
N LYS A 117 -3.44 -13.74 -9.82
CA LYS A 117 -4.08 -15.06 -9.88
C LYS A 117 -4.83 -15.41 -8.61
N GLU A 118 -4.73 -14.56 -7.59
CA GLU A 118 -5.40 -14.77 -6.32
C GLU A 118 -6.90 -14.54 -6.48
N ASN A 119 -7.68 -15.51 -6.05
CA ASN A 119 -9.11 -15.32 -5.94
C ASN A 119 -9.38 -14.49 -4.65
N PRO A 120 -9.97 -13.29 -4.76
CA PRO A 120 -10.28 -12.43 -3.60
C PRO A 120 -11.19 -13.10 -2.56
N ASP A 121 -11.94 -14.15 -2.93
CA ASP A 121 -12.77 -14.92 -2.00
C ASP A 121 -11.99 -15.99 -1.21
N SER A 122 -10.68 -16.14 -1.46
CA SER A 122 -9.85 -17.13 -0.77
C SER A 122 -9.43 -16.62 0.61
N PRO A 123 -9.69 -17.37 1.70
CA PRO A 123 -9.30 -16.95 3.04
C PRO A 123 -7.77 -16.81 3.13
N PRO A 124 -7.25 -15.79 3.85
CA PRO A 124 -5.81 -15.64 4.05
C PRO A 124 -5.22 -16.92 4.66
N GLN A 125 -4.08 -17.38 4.13
CA GLN A 125 -3.39 -18.53 4.70
C GLN A 125 -2.86 -18.15 6.08
N SER A 126 -3.49 -18.69 7.13
CA SER A 126 -3.13 -18.39 8.51
C SER A 126 -1.71 -18.90 8.83
N SER A 127 -0.84 -17.99 9.25
CA SER A 127 0.48 -18.30 9.81
C SER A 127 0.42 -18.91 11.23
N ALA A 128 -0.76 -18.95 11.85
CA ALA A 128 -0.95 -19.35 13.25
C ALA A 128 -0.78 -20.87 13.51
N LYS A 129 -0.49 -21.67 12.47
CA LYS A 129 -0.25 -23.12 12.57
C LYS A 129 1.06 -23.57 11.88
N MET A 130 2.07 -22.72 11.79
CA MET A 130 3.38 -23.15 11.28
C MET A 130 4.20 -23.83 12.38
N HIS A 131 4.66 -25.05 12.10
CA HIS A 131 5.79 -25.65 12.81
C HIS A 131 7.09 -24.99 12.36
N PHE A 132 8.12 -24.98 13.20
CA PHE A 132 9.43 -24.36 12.94
C PHE A 132 10.11 -24.85 11.63
N THR A 133 9.68 -25.99 11.10
CA THR A 133 10.21 -26.60 9.86
C THR A 133 9.39 -26.28 8.60
N ASP A 134 8.25 -25.60 8.74
CA ASP A 134 7.41 -25.26 7.60
C ASP A 134 8.05 -24.10 6.83
N SER A 135 8.12 -24.25 5.51
CA SER A 135 8.41 -23.10 4.65
C SER A 135 7.30 -22.06 4.88
N PRO A 136 7.62 -20.77 5.04
CA PRO A 136 6.61 -19.75 5.21
C PRO A 136 5.58 -19.88 4.09
N PRO A 137 4.27 -19.75 4.38
CA PRO A 137 3.26 -19.75 3.32
C PRO A 137 3.71 -18.77 2.26
N SER A 138 3.52 -19.14 1.00
CA SER A 138 3.67 -18.23 -0.13
C SER A 138 2.89 -16.97 0.24
N LYS A 139 3.60 -15.90 0.62
CA LYS A 139 2.98 -14.60 0.86
C LYS A 139 2.22 -14.28 -0.41
N GLY A 140 0.94 -13.98 -0.27
CA GLY A 140 0.11 -13.80 -1.44
C GLY A 140 0.65 -12.66 -2.30
N ASP A 141 0.33 -12.67 -3.59
CA ASP A 141 0.62 -11.55 -4.51
C ASP A 141 0.13 -10.20 -3.91
N LEU A 142 -0.93 -10.26 -3.09
CA LEU A 142 -1.51 -9.12 -2.38
C LEU A 142 -0.78 -8.71 -1.09
N ASP A 143 -0.10 -9.65 -0.42
CA ASP A 143 0.69 -9.34 0.77
C ASP A 143 1.92 -8.51 0.39
N ASP A 144 2.49 -8.74 -0.80
CA ASP A 144 3.60 -7.96 -1.33
C ASP A 144 3.22 -6.47 -1.53
N LEU A 145 1.96 -6.18 -1.88
CA LEU A 145 1.46 -4.81 -1.99
C LEU A 145 1.41 -4.13 -0.62
N LEU A 146 0.87 -4.79 0.39
CA LEU A 146 0.83 -4.27 1.76
C LEU A 146 2.24 -4.06 2.33
N ILE A 147 3.16 -4.98 2.02
CA ILE A 147 4.58 -4.86 2.40
C ILE A 147 5.20 -3.59 1.80
N ILE A 148 5.00 -3.33 0.51
CA ILE A 148 5.51 -2.13 -0.16
C ILE A 148 4.90 -0.86 0.45
N ILE A 149 3.57 -0.82 0.60
CA ILE A 149 2.86 0.35 1.16
C ILE A 149 3.40 0.68 2.56
N LYS A 150 3.64 -0.34 3.40
CA LYS A 150 4.15 -0.18 4.77
C LYS A 150 5.65 0.16 4.85
N ASN A 151 6.45 -0.24 3.87
CA ASN A 151 7.90 -0.18 3.97
C ASN A 151 8.44 1.26 3.78
N ARG A 152 9.03 1.83 4.83
CA ARG A 152 9.59 3.19 4.80
C ARG A 152 10.81 3.36 3.90
N ASP A 153 11.45 2.27 3.51
CA ASP A 153 12.59 2.29 2.60
C ASP A 153 12.17 2.27 1.11
N ASP A 154 10.88 2.06 0.82
CA ASP A 154 10.34 2.17 -0.55
C ASP A 154 10.09 3.63 -0.95
N ASP A 155 10.09 3.90 -2.26
CA ASP A 155 9.89 5.27 -2.77
C ASP A 155 8.54 5.86 -2.33
N PRO A 156 8.50 7.09 -1.77
CA PRO A 156 7.27 7.68 -1.24
C PRO A 156 6.19 7.86 -2.32
N VAL A 157 6.57 8.11 -3.58
CA VAL A 157 5.61 8.24 -4.69
C VAL A 157 4.97 6.89 -5.00
N LEU A 158 5.73 5.79 -4.95
CA LEU A 158 5.19 4.43 -5.12
C LEU A 158 4.21 4.07 -4.01
N ARG A 159 4.62 4.31 -2.75
CA ARG A 159 3.78 4.02 -1.58
C ARG A 159 2.48 4.80 -1.65
N ARG A 160 2.55 6.10 -1.94
CA ARG A 160 1.38 6.97 -2.09
C ARG A 160 0.48 6.55 -3.25
N PHE A 161 1.08 6.23 -4.41
CA PHE A 161 0.35 5.76 -5.59
C PHE A 161 -0.53 4.53 -5.29
N LEU A 162 0.02 3.55 -4.57
CA LEU A 162 -0.72 2.35 -4.18
C LEU A 162 -1.77 2.64 -3.11
N LEU A 163 -1.42 3.48 -2.13
CA LEU A 163 -2.29 3.87 -1.03
C LEU A 163 -3.54 4.60 -1.51
N GLU A 164 -3.42 5.61 -2.38
CA GLU A 164 -4.56 6.37 -2.93
C GLU A 164 -5.51 5.51 -3.78
N ARG A 165 -5.03 4.40 -4.35
CA ARG A 165 -5.82 3.50 -5.21
C ARG A 165 -6.46 2.34 -4.45
N SER A 166 -6.17 2.23 -3.15
CA SER A 166 -6.70 1.18 -2.27
C SER A 166 -8.19 1.35 -1.95
N VAL A 167 -8.74 2.56 -2.14
CA VAL A 167 -10.14 2.90 -1.90
C VAL A 167 -10.76 3.67 -3.07
N PRO A 168 -12.04 3.47 -3.41
CA PRO A 168 -12.64 4.11 -4.59
C PRO A 168 -12.87 5.62 -4.38
N GLY A 169 -12.31 6.49 -5.21
CA GLY A 169 -12.61 7.93 -5.22
C GLY A 169 -11.55 8.85 -4.60
N LEU A 170 -10.40 8.32 -4.17
CA LEU A 170 -9.22 9.14 -3.84
C LEU A 170 -8.25 9.28 -5.02
N ALA A 171 -8.34 8.39 -6.01
CA ALA A 171 -7.56 8.45 -7.24
C ALA A 171 -8.46 8.47 -8.48
N PRO A 172 -8.00 9.03 -9.62
CA PRO A 172 -8.72 8.97 -10.89
C PRO A 172 -9.03 7.52 -11.30
N PRO A 173 -10.17 7.26 -11.98
CA PRO A 173 -10.53 5.92 -12.42
C PRO A 173 -9.45 5.27 -13.29
N SER A 174 -9.03 4.08 -12.90
CA SER A 174 -8.06 3.24 -13.61
C SER A 174 -8.36 1.76 -13.32
N LEU A 175 -7.77 0.84 -14.08
CA LEU A 175 -7.99 -0.59 -13.85
C LEU A 175 -7.55 -0.99 -12.44
N LEU A 176 -6.44 -0.40 -11.99
CA LEU A 176 -5.92 -0.59 -10.65
C LEU A 176 -6.89 -0.03 -9.58
N THR A 177 -7.45 1.18 -9.78
CA THR A 177 -8.38 1.77 -8.79
C THR A 177 -9.71 1.03 -8.70
N MET A 178 -10.11 0.35 -9.77
CA MET A 178 -11.34 -0.46 -9.80
C MET A 178 -11.14 -1.83 -9.13
N SER A 179 -9.92 -2.38 -9.19
CA SER A 179 -9.65 -3.75 -8.75
C SER A 179 -9.07 -3.83 -7.34
N LEU A 180 -8.14 -2.93 -7.01
CA LEU A 180 -7.40 -2.96 -5.75
C LEU A 180 -8.28 -2.91 -4.49
N PRO A 181 -9.39 -2.13 -4.44
CA PRO A 181 -10.29 -2.14 -3.29
C PRO A 181 -10.90 -3.52 -3.00
N MET A 182 -11.25 -4.29 -4.04
CA MET A 182 -11.83 -5.63 -3.87
C MET A 182 -10.84 -6.58 -3.18
N TYR A 183 -9.57 -6.45 -3.54
CA TYR A 183 -8.52 -7.29 -2.94
C TYR A 183 -8.28 -6.94 -1.47
N PHE A 184 -8.22 -5.65 -1.11
CA PHE A 184 -7.99 -5.26 0.28
C PHE A 184 -9.19 -5.52 1.20
N GLN A 185 -10.41 -5.58 0.67
CA GLN A 185 -11.56 -6.07 1.45
C GLN A 185 -11.36 -7.50 1.96
N SER A 186 -10.69 -8.38 1.20
CA SER A 186 -10.34 -9.74 1.63
C SER A 186 -9.21 -9.81 2.67
N ARG A 187 -8.53 -8.69 2.91
CA ARG A 187 -7.42 -8.50 3.86
C ARG A 187 -7.73 -7.35 4.83
N ASP A 188 -8.99 -7.28 5.27
CA ASP A 188 -9.52 -6.16 6.07
C ASP A 188 -8.71 -5.89 7.35
N ILE A 189 -8.15 -6.91 7.99
CA ILE A 189 -7.36 -6.73 9.22
C ILE A 189 -5.97 -6.20 8.85
N GLU A 190 -5.27 -6.89 7.96
CA GLU A 190 -3.90 -6.57 7.56
C GLU A 190 -3.81 -5.19 6.90
N PHE A 191 -4.82 -4.82 6.11
CA PHE A 191 -4.90 -3.52 5.48
C PHE A 191 -5.11 -2.41 6.52
N ARG A 192 -6.06 -2.58 7.46
CA ARG A 192 -6.27 -1.59 8.54
C ARG A 192 -5.04 -1.45 9.43
N ASP A 193 -4.39 -2.55 9.78
CA ASP A 193 -3.15 -2.52 10.57
C ASP A 193 -2.03 -1.77 9.84
N THR A 194 -1.95 -1.94 8.51
CA THR A 194 -1.01 -1.19 7.67
C THR A 194 -1.30 0.31 7.68
N LEU A 195 -2.56 0.71 7.54
CA LEU A 195 -2.97 2.12 7.61
C LEU A 195 -2.70 2.73 8.99
N CYS A 196 -3.03 2.02 10.08
CA CYS A 196 -2.71 2.44 11.44
C CYS A 196 -1.20 2.62 11.63
N ALA A 197 -0.40 1.69 11.10
CA ALA A 197 1.06 1.76 11.21
C ALA A 197 1.63 2.98 10.49
N ILE A 198 1.19 3.25 9.25
CA ILE A 198 1.65 4.41 8.48
C ILE A 198 1.19 5.70 9.14
N ALA A 199 -0.10 5.80 9.48
CA ALA A 199 -0.67 7.01 10.06
C ALA A 199 0.03 7.41 11.37
N SER A 200 0.36 6.44 12.25
CA SER A 200 0.89 6.73 13.59
C SER A 200 2.41 6.82 13.70
N HIS A 201 3.19 6.37 12.71
CA HIS A 201 4.64 6.21 12.88
C HIS A 201 5.39 7.56 13.01
N PRO A 202 6.27 7.75 14.03
CA PRO A 202 6.97 9.01 14.34
C PRO A 202 7.82 9.61 13.21
N GLY A 203 8.52 8.77 12.47
CA GLY A 203 9.40 9.18 11.36
C GLY A 203 8.83 8.93 9.97
N GLU A 204 7.51 8.80 9.83
CA GLU A 204 6.89 8.65 8.51
C GLU A 204 6.83 10.00 7.78
N ASP A 205 6.81 9.97 6.44
CA ASP A 205 6.56 11.16 5.64
C ASP A 205 5.18 11.77 5.98
N PRO A 206 5.10 13.07 6.29
CA PRO A 206 3.83 13.70 6.67
C PRO A 206 2.72 13.58 5.64
N ALA A 207 3.03 13.58 4.34
CA ALA A 207 2.03 13.41 3.29
C ALA A 207 1.49 11.98 3.30
N LEU A 208 2.35 10.97 3.49
CA LEU A 208 1.90 9.58 3.65
C LEU A 208 1.06 9.37 4.92
N GLN A 209 1.39 10.05 6.02
CA GLN A 209 0.54 10.01 7.23
C GLN A 209 -0.86 10.57 6.97
N VAL A 210 -0.95 11.72 6.27
CA VAL A 210 -2.23 12.34 5.88
C VAL A 210 -3.01 11.40 4.94
N ASP A 211 -2.35 10.89 3.90
CA ASP A 211 -3.00 9.98 2.94
C ASP A 211 -3.49 8.70 3.65
N ALA A 212 -2.75 8.17 4.63
CA ALA A 212 -3.18 7.00 5.40
C ALA A 212 -4.41 7.28 6.28
N ILE A 213 -4.49 8.48 6.88
CA ILE A 213 -5.69 8.94 7.61
C ILE A 213 -6.89 9.01 6.65
N ASP A 214 -6.72 9.60 5.47
CA ASP A 214 -7.79 9.73 4.49
C ASP A 214 -8.27 8.39 3.95
N VAL A 215 -7.35 7.51 3.61
CA VAL A 215 -7.66 6.15 3.15
C VAL A 215 -8.38 5.37 4.25
N PHE A 216 -7.91 5.42 5.49
CA PHE A 216 -8.58 4.72 6.60
C PHE A 216 -10.00 5.23 6.81
N MET A 217 -10.17 6.55 6.91
CA MET A 217 -11.47 7.18 7.11
C MET A 217 -12.42 6.78 6.01
N LYS A 218 -11.99 6.89 4.76
CA LYS A 218 -12.80 6.52 3.60
C LYS A 218 -13.15 5.03 3.58
N TYR A 219 -12.17 4.15 3.82
CA TYR A 219 -12.38 2.70 3.81
C TYR A 219 -13.43 2.26 4.84
N ILE A 220 -13.40 2.84 6.06
CA ILE A 220 -14.38 2.52 7.09
C ILE A 220 -15.72 3.18 6.82
N LEU A 221 -15.74 4.43 6.36
CA LEU A 221 -16.99 5.17 6.10
C LEU A 221 -17.79 4.58 4.94
N ASP A 222 -17.14 4.13 3.86
CA ASP A 222 -17.83 3.49 2.74
C ASP A 222 -18.53 2.20 3.22
N GLN A 223 -17.90 1.42 4.09
CA GLN A 223 -18.50 0.21 4.69
C GLN A 223 -19.61 0.54 5.70
N TYR A 224 -19.39 1.56 6.54
CA TYR A 224 -20.38 2.05 7.49
C TYR A 224 -21.65 2.52 6.76
N GLU A 225 -21.49 3.30 5.69
CA GLU A 225 -22.58 3.78 4.86
C GLU A 225 -23.29 2.63 4.13
N ALA A 226 -22.55 1.62 3.64
CA ALA A 226 -23.14 0.43 3.03
C ALA A 226 -24.05 -0.32 4.01
N VAL A 227 -23.63 -0.51 5.27
CA VAL A 227 -24.47 -1.10 6.31
C VAL A 227 -25.71 -0.24 6.59
N PHE A 228 -25.53 1.07 6.75
CA PHE A 228 -26.64 2.00 6.99
C PHE A 228 -27.69 1.94 5.87
N LYS A 229 -27.26 2.02 4.61
CA LYS A 229 -28.12 1.96 3.42
C LYS A 229 -28.69 0.57 3.17
N SER A 230 -28.15 -0.49 3.79
CA SER A 230 -28.68 -1.84 3.65
C SER A 230 -29.96 -2.07 4.46
N ASP A 231 -30.22 -1.24 5.47
CA ASP A 231 -31.37 -1.37 6.37
C ASP A 231 -32.71 -1.22 5.61
N PRO A 232 -33.71 -2.08 5.84
CA PRO A 232 -34.98 -2.03 5.14
C PRO A 232 -35.71 -0.69 5.24
N LYS A 233 -35.64 0.00 6.38
CA LYS A 233 -36.28 1.31 6.56
C LYS A 233 -35.58 2.37 5.73
N ILE A 234 -34.25 2.38 5.76
CA ILE A 234 -33.45 3.33 4.99
C ILE A 234 -33.67 3.11 3.49
N LYS A 235 -33.69 1.85 3.03
CA LYS A 235 -34.04 1.52 1.64
C LYS A 235 -35.40 2.07 1.24
N ALA A 236 -36.44 1.84 2.04
CA ALA A 236 -37.78 2.34 1.75
C ALA A 236 -37.84 3.88 1.69
N LEU A 237 -37.12 4.58 2.57
CA LEU A 237 -37.03 6.04 2.54
C LEU A 237 -36.31 6.54 1.28
N LEU A 238 -35.19 5.91 0.90
CA LEU A 238 -34.47 6.24 -0.33
C LEU A 238 -35.30 5.97 -1.59
N GLU A 239 -36.03 4.86 -1.64
CA GLU A 239 -36.94 4.51 -2.74
C GLU A 239 -38.12 5.49 -2.87
N SER A 240 -38.55 6.10 -1.75
CA SER A 240 -39.55 7.17 -1.75
C SER A 240 -39.02 8.53 -2.21
N GLY A 241 -37.73 8.63 -2.56
CA GLY A 241 -37.07 9.86 -3.00
C GLY A 241 -36.61 10.77 -1.86
N GLN A 242 -36.66 10.31 -0.61
CA GLN A 242 -36.13 11.06 0.53
C GLN A 242 -34.60 10.93 0.58
N SER A 243 -33.91 12.05 0.78
CA SER A 243 -32.47 12.04 1.03
C SER A 243 -32.22 11.69 2.50
N VAL A 244 -31.56 10.55 2.74
CA VAL A 244 -31.20 10.09 4.09
C VAL A 244 -29.69 9.86 4.14
N SER A 245 -29.04 10.46 5.14
CA SER A 245 -27.60 10.31 5.40
C SER A 245 -27.38 9.79 6.81
N TYR A 246 -26.31 9.03 7.01
CA TYR A 246 -25.91 8.61 8.34
C TYR A 246 -25.34 9.79 9.16
N THR A 247 -24.80 10.82 8.53
CA THR A 247 -24.26 12.01 9.22
C THR A 247 -25.34 12.89 9.84
N SER A 248 -26.55 12.89 9.27
CA SER A 248 -27.71 13.59 9.84
C SER A 248 -28.47 12.75 10.87
N ALA A 249 -28.14 11.46 10.98
CA ALA A 249 -28.71 10.51 11.91
C ALA A 249 -27.96 10.53 13.26
N THR A 250 -28.10 11.63 14.01
CA THR A 250 -27.40 11.83 15.30
C THR A 250 -27.80 10.80 16.38
N ASP A 251 -28.93 10.12 16.20
CA ASP A 251 -29.37 9.00 17.04
C ASP A 251 -30.02 7.89 16.18
N PRO A 252 -29.35 6.75 15.98
CA PRO A 252 -29.93 5.62 15.26
C PRO A 252 -31.14 5.00 15.95
N ASP A 253 -31.28 5.16 17.27
CA ASP A 253 -32.45 4.69 18.00
C ASP A 253 -33.70 5.49 17.59
N ALA A 254 -33.54 6.77 17.24
CA ALA A 254 -34.60 7.61 16.68
C ALA A 254 -35.02 7.20 15.26
N LEU A 255 -34.13 6.56 14.49
CA LEU A 255 -34.45 6.00 13.17
C LEU A 255 -35.12 4.62 13.26
N GLY A 256 -35.09 4.00 14.44
CA GLY A 256 -35.63 2.67 14.68
C GLY A 256 -35.02 1.63 13.74
N LEU A 257 -33.71 1.70 13.47
CA LEU A 257 -33.01 0.75 12.61
C LEU A 257 -33.14 -0.67 13.17
N SER A 258 -32.97 -1.67 12.30
CA SER A 258 -32.94 -3.07 12.75
C SER A 258 -31.76 -3.31 13.69
N SER A 259 -31.90 -4.30 14.59
CA SER A 259 -30.84 -4.67 15.53
C SER A 259 -29.55 -5.11 14.83
N GLU A 260 -29.67 -5.75 13.66
CA GLU A 260 -28.55 -6.14 12.82
C GLU A 260 -27.79 -4.92 12.30
N THR A 261 -28.49 -3.92 11.74
CA THR A 261 -27.89 -2.65 11.31
C THR A 261 -27.20 -1.95 12.47
N VAL A 262 -27.87 -1.79 13.62
CA VAL A 262 -27.29 -1.14 14.82
C VAL A 262 -26.00 -1.85 15.26
N THR A 263 -26.00 -3.19 15.25
CA THR A 263 -24.81 -3.99 15.58
C THR A 263 -23.68 -3.76 14.58
N GLY A 264 -23.99 -3.73 13.28
CA GLY A 264 -23.03 -3.43 12.23
C GLY A 264 -22.42 -2.03 12.36
N LEU A 265 -23.24 -1.00 12.61
CA LEU A 265 -22.77 0.38 12.82
C LEU A 265 -21.87 0.48 14.06
N ARG A 266 -22.24 -0.16 15.18
CA ARG A 266 -21.39 -0.20 16.39
C ARG A 266 -20.05 -0.87 16.14
N ARG A 267 -20.02 -1.95 15.35
CA ARG A 267 -18.76 -2.61 14.97
C ARG A 267 -17.82 -1.64 14.26
N PHE A 268 -18.31 -0.87 13.30
CA PHE A 268 -17.49 0.13 12.60
C PHE A 268 -17.15 1.34 13.47
N GLY A 269 -18.05 1.78 14.35
CA GLY A 269 -17.75 2.78 15.39
C GLY A 269 -16.60 2.35 16.31
N SER A 270 -16.59 1.08 16.74
CA SER A 270 -15.48 0.51 17.51
C SER A 270 -14.14 0.55 16.75
N ARG A 271 -14.16 0.26 15.44
CA ARG A 271 -12.96 0.34 14.58
C ARG A 271 -12.44 1.78 14.46
N MET A 272 -13.34 2.76 14.48
CA MET A 272 -12.94 4.18 14.51
C MET A 272 -12.35 4.59 15.86
N ASN A 273 -12.89 4.09 16.97
CA ASN A 273 -12.28 4.31 18.30
C ASN A 273 -10.86 3.75 18.35
N GLU A 274 -10.65 2.52 17.87
CA GLU A 274 -9.34 1.89 17.78
C GLU A 274 -8.38 2.80 16.99
N PHE A 275 -8.78 3.25 15.80
CA PHE A 275 -7.94 4.14 14.98
C PHE A 275 -7.67 5.50 15.62
N ALA A 276 -8.68 6.08 16.28
CA ALA A 276 -8.54 7.35 16.99
C ALA A 276 -7.42 7.29 18.03
N GLU A 277 -7.26 6.17 18.75
CA GLU A 277 -6.16 5.97 19.69
C GLU A 277 -4.78 6.01 19.01
N PHE A 278 -4.64 5.47 17.79
CA PHE A 278 -3.36 5.49 17.05
C PHE A 278 -2.94 6.90 16.64
N ILE A 279 -3.89 7.77 16.32
CA ILE A 279 -3.60 9.11 15.78
C ILE A 279 -3.74 10.23 16.80
N ALA A 280 -4.40 9.99 17.94
CA ALA A 280 -4.62 11.01 18.99
C ALA A 280 -3.32 11.68 19.45
N GLY A 281 -2.23 10.90 19.54
CA GLY A 281 -0.90 11.40 19.89
C GLY A 281 -0.36 12.50 18.96
N HIS A 282 -0.90 12.64 17.74
CA HIS A 282 -0.49 13.73 16.84
C HIS A 282 -0.87 15.11 17.37
N ILE A 283 -1.97 15.22 18.10
CA ILE A 283 -2.47 16.50 18.66
C ILE A 283 -2.32 16.57 20.17
N GLY A 284 -1.65 15.58 20.77
CA GLY A 284 -1.34 15.59 22.20
C GLY A 284 -0.49 16.78 22.61
N GLU A 285 -0.57 17.15 23.88
CA GLU A 285 0.26 18.22 24.45
C GLU A 285 1.76 17.93 24.19
N GLY A 286 2.49 18.94 23.67
CA GLY A 286 3.90 18.79 23.34
C GLY A 286 4.21 18.03 22.03
N SER A 287 3.19 17.66 21.24
CA SER A 287 3.40 16.99 19.96
C SER A 287 4.22 17.83 18.97
N ILE A 288 5.29 17.22 18.44
CA ILE A 288 6.19 17.80 17.43
C ILE A 288 5.83 17.39 16.00
N ARG A 289 4.64 16.81 15.76
CA ARG A 289 4.21 16.39 14.42
C ARG A 289 4.07 17.56 13.46
N ASP A 290 4.17 17.26 12.16
CA ASP A 290 3.90 18.22 11.08
C ASP A 290 2.47 18.79 11.23
N GLU A 291 2.33 20.11 11.02
CA GLU A 291 1.06 20.81 11.21
C GLU A 291 -0.07 20.30 10.30
N ARG A 292 0.26 19.77 9.11
CA ARG A 292 -0.74 19.15 8.21
C ARG A 292 -1.29 17.87 8.82
N VAL A 293 -0.43 17.06 9.46
CA VAL A 293 -0.83 15.82 10.14
C VAL A 293 -1.68 16.14 11.36
N LYS A 294 -1.33 17.18 12.12
CA LYS A 294 -2.14 17.67 13.26
C LYS A 294 -3.51 18.14 12.81
N ALA A 295 -3.56 19.01 11.79
CA ALA A 295 -4.81 19.55 11.25
C ALA A 295 -5.72 18.41 10.77
N ARG A 296 -5.19 17.48 9.98
CA ARG A 296 -5.97 16.37 9.47
C ARG A 296 -6.44 15.41 10.56
N THR A 297 -5.60 15.13 11.55
CA THR A 297 -5.97 14.33 12.73
C THR A 297 -7.15 14.97 13.47
N LYS A 298 -7.06 16.28 13.72
CA LYS A 298 -8.13 17.02 14.41
C LYS A 298 -9.45 16.93 13.64
N GLU A 299 -9.43 17.19 12.33
CA GLU A 299 -10.61 17.07 11.47
C GLU A 299 -11.21 15.65 11.49
N ALA A 300 -10.38 14.61 11.44
CA ALA A 300 -10.84 13.23 11.50
C ALA A 300 -11.52 12.91 12.85
N LEU A 301 -10.90 13.31 13.97
CA LEU A 301 -11.45 13.09 15.31
C LEU A 301 -12.74 13.88 15.56
N GLU A 302 -12.81 15.13 15.10
CA GLU A 302 -14.03 15.94 15.14
C GLU A 302 -15.15 15.28 14.32
N PHE A 303 -14.85 14.83 13.11
CA PHE A 303 -15.81 14.14 12.26
C PHE A 303 -16.35 12.87 12.93
N MET A 304 -15.47 12.03 13.50
CA MET A 304 -15.85 10.82 14.24
C MET A 304 -16.81 11.15 15.39
N ARG A 305 -16.43 12.10 16.25
CA ARG A 305 -17.20 12.49 17.45
C ARG A 305 -18.60 12.98 17.08
N ASP A 306 -18.68 13.79 16.04
CA ASP A 306 -19.90 14.53 15.71
C ASP A 306 -20.86 13.70 14.86
N ASN A 307 -20.37 12.80 14.02
CA ASN A 307 -21.18 12.16 12.97
C ASN A 307 -21.34 10.65 13.09
N ILE A 308 -20.51 9.97 13.88
CA ILE A 308 -20.45 8.50 13.86
C ILE A 308 -21.12 7.93 15.10
N PHE A 309 -22.02 6.96 14.90
CA PHE A 309 -22.61 6.21 15.99
C PHE A 309 -21.70 5.05 16.40
N GLY A 310 -21.71 4.74 17.71
CA GLY A 310 -20.90 3.66 18.27
C GLY A 310 -19.45 4.04 18.57
N VAL A 311 -19.08 5.31 18.40
CA VAL A 311 -17.81 5.86 18.90
C VAL A 311 -17.93 6.31 20.36
N ASP A 312 -16.82 6.34 21.07
CA ASP A 312 -16.73 6.91 22.41
C ASP A 312 -16.51 8.43 22.29
N LYS A 313 -17.62 9.18 22.34
CA LYS A 313 -17.59 10.64 22.22
C LYS A 313 -16.83 11.32 23.35
N THR A 314 -16.79 10.71 24.54
CA THR A 314 -16.06 11.25 25.69
C THR A 314 -14.57 11.10 25.47
N ALA A 315 -14.10 9.91 25.09
CA ALA A 315 -12.69 9.69 24.76
C ALA A 315 -12.22 10.59 23.61
N LEU A 316 -13.01 10.71 22.54
CA LEU A 316 -12.68 11.61 21.42
C LEU A 316 -12.59 13.09 21.86
N ALA A 317 -13.44 13.53 22.79
CA ALA A 317 -13.37 14.88 23.34
C ALA A 317 -12.09 15.10 24.18
N GLU A 318 -11.65 14.08 24.93
CA GLU A 318 -10.38 14.11 25.66
C GLU A 318 -9.19 14.19 24.71
N TYR A 319 -9.19 13.40 23.64
CA TYR A 319 -8.12 13.43 22.62
C TYR A 319 -8.03 14.80 21.94
N LEU A 320 -9.18 15.39 21.60
CA LEU A 320 -9.26 16.73 21.01
C LEU A 320 -8.82 17.84 21.98
N ALA A 321 -8.87 17.59 23.30
CA ALA A 321 -8.33 18.48 24.31
C ALA A 321 -6.81 18.31 24.53
N GLY A 322 -6.16 17.42 23.80
CA GLY A 322 -4.73 17.13 23.91
C GLY A 322 -4.37 16.01 24.88
N ASN A 323 -5.35 15.36 25.51
CA ASN A 323 -5.17 14.25 26.43
C ASN A 323 -5.14 12.92 25.66
N ALA A 324 -4.15 12.76 24.79
CA ALA A 324 -3.99 11.53 24.03
C ALA A 324 -3.62 10.35 24.96
N PRO A 325 -4.07 9.12 24.66
CA PRO A 325 -3.68 7.95 25.42
C PRO A 325 -2.19 7.69 25.19
N GLU A 326 -1.54 7.00 26.14
CA GLU A 326 -0.17 6.54 25.90
C GLU A 326 -0.14 5.68 24.63
N PRO A 327 0.80 5.94 23.71
CA PRO A 327 0.84 5.22 22.45
C PRO A 327 1.02 3.73 22.73
N LYS A 328 0.06 2.92 22.24
CA LYS A 328 0.24 1.48 22.17
C LYS A 328 1.53 1.23 21.41
N ASN A 329 2.54 0.67 22.08
CA ASN A 329 3.89 0.56 21.54
C ASN A 329 3.90 -0.48 20.40
N ILE A 330 3.54 -0.07 19.18
CA ILE A 330 3.52 -0.94 17.99
C ILE A 330 4.91 -0.97 17.33
N PHE A 331 5.75 0.01 17.65
CA PHE A 331 7.10 0.14 17.13
C PHE A 331 8.07 -0.05 18.29
N PRO A 332 8.96 -1.04 18.25
CA PRO A 332 10.02 -1.12 19.24
C PRO A 332 10.83 0.18 19.15
N MET A 333 10.72 1.02 20.17
CA MET A 333 11.70 2.09 20.35
C MET A 333 13.06 1.40 20.42
N ALA A 334 14.03 1.89 19.65
CA ALA A 334 15.43 1.57 19.97
C ALA A 334 15.60 1.87 21.46
N PRO A 335 16.22 0.95 22.25
CA PRO A 335 16.41 1.19 23.66
C PRO A 335 17.03 2.58 23.80
N VAL A 336 16.37 3.44 24.58
CA VAL A 336 16.96 4.71 25.00
C VAL A 336 18.36 4.36 25.46
N PRO A 337 19.42 5.00 24.93
CA PRO A 337 20.77 4.74 25.42
C PRO A 337 20.72 4.96 26.92
N THR A 338 20.74 3.86 27.69
CA THR A 338 21.02 3.94 29.10
C THR A 338 22.35 4.65 29.16
N GLU A 339 22.38 5.83 29.79
CA GLU A 339 23.65 6.49 30.10
C GLU A 339 24.60 5.40 30.58
N PRO A 340 25.78 5.24 29.98
CA PRO A 340 26.68 4.17 30.36
C PRO A 340 26.91 4.35 31.85
N THR A 341 26.38 3.43 32.64
CA THR A 341 26.75 3.31 34.03
C THR A 341 28.22 2.98 33.94
N LEU A 342 29.07 3.97 34.20
CA LEU A 342 30.50 3.81 34.29
C LEU A 342 30.73 2.86 35.46
N GLU A 343 30.68 1.56 35.19
CA GLU A 343 31.33 0.59 36.05
C GLU A 343 32.81 0.98 36.05
N PRO A 344 33.40 1.28 37.21
CA PRO A 344 34.82 1.55 37.28
C PRO A 344 35.54 0.32 36.73
N PRO A 345 36.51 0.47 35.81
CA PRO A 345 37.15 -0.66 35.18
C PRO A 345 37.73 -1.55 36.25
N ALA A 346 37.41 -2.85 36.16
CA ALA A 346 38.03 -3.88 36.98
C ALA A 346 39.54 -3.67 36.94
N GLN A 347 40.15 -3.48 38.11
CA GLN A 347 41.59 -3.37 38.24
C GLN A 347 42.22 -4.70 37.84
N ASP A 348 42.53 -4.83 36.55
CA ASP A 348 43.47 -5.84 36.10
C ASP A 348 44.75 -5.65 36.89
N LYS A 349 45.11 -6.69 37.64
CA LYS A 349 46.34 -6.74 38.43
C LYS A 349 47.52 -6.59 37.48
N LEU A 350 48.03 -5.37 37.36
CA LEU A 350 49.32 -5.10 36.74
C LEU A 350 50.38 -5.87 37.52
N ILE A 351 50.91 -6.94 36.93
CA ILE A 351 52.10 -7.63 37.45
C ILE A 351 53.28 -6.68 37.21
N PRO A 352 54.00 -6.23 38.25
CA PRO A 352 55.16 -5.38 38.05
C PRO A 352 56.28 -6.18 37.38
N VAL A 353 56.65 -5.82 36.15
CA VAL A 353 57.88 -6.32 35.52
C VAL A 353 59.03 -5.50 36.09
N GLU A 354 59.92 -6.13 36.85
CA GLU A 354 61.12 -5.48 37.37
C GLU A 354 62.06 -5.10 36.23
N LEU A 355 62.44 -3.82 36.16
CA LEU A 355 63.41 -3.30 35.20
C LEU A 355 64.83 -3.70 35.64
N PRO A 356 65.70 -4.18 34.72
CA PRO A 356 67.09 -4.47 35.04
C PRO A 356 67.83 -3.21 35.51
N ALA A 357 68.60 -3.32 36.60
CA ALA A 357 69.30 -2.20 37.25
C ALA A 357 70.38 -1.51 36.38
N ASP A 358 70.71 -2.13 35.25
CA ASP A 358 71.71 -1.72 34.26
C ASP A 358 71.11 -1.05 33.01
N GLY A 359 69.78 -0.79 33.00
CA GLY A 359 69.14 0.07 32.00
C GLY A 359 68.97 -0.56 30.60
N GLY A 360 69.15 -1.87 30.46
CA GLY A 360 68.80 -2.60 29.24
C GLY A 360 67.28 -2.82 29.10
N PRO A 361 66.77 -3.06 27.87
CA PRO A 361 65.35 -3.30 27.66
C PRO A 361 64.86 -4.57 28.40
N PRO A 362 63.65 -4.56 28.97
CA PRO A 362 63.10 -5.71 29.68
C PRO A 362 62.94 -6.91 28.74
N LYS A 363 63.34 -8.10 29.19
CA LYS A 363 63.04 -9.35 28.48
C LYS A 363 61.64 -9.80 28.88
N PHE A 364 60.77 -9.95 27.89
CA PHE A 364 59.44 -10.54 28.04
C PHE A 364 59.51 -12.06 28.15
#